data_AF-A0A942DLY0-F1
#
_entry.id   AF-A0A942DLY0-F1
#
_cell.length_a   1.000
_cell.length_b   1.000
_cell.length_c   1.000
_cell.angle_alpha   90.00
_cell.angle_beta   90.00
_cell.angle_gamma   90.00
#
_symmetry.space_group_name_H-M   'P 1'
#
loop_
_entity.id
_entity.type
_entity.pdbx_description
1 polymer ?
#
loop_
_entity_poly.entity_id
_entity_poly.type
_entity_poly.pdbx_seq_one_letter_code
_entity_poly.pdbx_strand_id
1 'polypeptide(L)'
;MKKVSELMDELGFDPEGSPAVKEAFIKYLIKASEGVNVLTPTEKTLIKADPNKIKVLPVAHKAEQLSFGFHNETQPRSNFSRKAHK
;
A
#
# COMPACT_ATOMS: atom_id res chain seq x y z
N MET A 1 -30.63 -14.46 -9.48
CA MET A 1 -29.39 -13.75 -9.09
C MET A 1 -28.53 -14.71 -8.30
N LYS A 2 -27.24 -14.86 -8.63
CA LYS A 2 -26.33 -15.69 -7.83
C LYS A 2 -26.10 -15.03 -6.47
N LYS A 3 -25.92 -15.82 -5.41
CA LYS A 3 -25.55 -15.28 -4.10
C LYS A 3 -24.07 -14.88 -4.11
N VAL A 4 -23.70 -13.92 -3.28
CA VAL A 4 -22.30 -13.49 -3.14
C VAL A 4 -21.40 -14.66 -2.75
N SER A 5 -21.88 -15.56 -1.88
CA SER A 5 -21.15 -16.78 -1.51
C SER A 5 -20.81 -17.66 -2.70
N GLU A 6 -21.78 -17.92 -3.58
CA GLU A 6 -21.59 -18.75 -4.78
C GLU A 6 -20.57 -18.12 -5.74
N LEU A 7 -20.59 -16.78 -5.84
CA LEU A 7 -19.66 -16.03 -6.67
C LEU A 7 -18.23 -16.06 -6.10
N MET A 8 -18.10 -16.07 -4.77
CA MET A 8 -16.81 -16.25 -4.09
C MET A 8 -16.28 -17.67 -4.26
N ASP A 9 -17.14 -18.69 -4.17
CA ASP A 9 -16.78 -20.09 -4.41
C ASP A 9 -16.28 -20.30 -5.85
N GLU A 10 -16.95 -19.69 -6.85
CA GLU A 10 -16.52 -19.70 -8.26
C GLU A 10 -15.16 -19.04 -8.50
N LEU A 11 -14.80 -18.06 -7.68
CA LEU A 11 -13.50 -17.37 -7.73
C LEU A 11 -12.40 -18.13 -6.97
N GLY A 12 -12.72 -19.28 -6.38
CA GLY A 12 -11.77 -20.11 -5.62
C GLY A 12 -11.47 -19.57 -4.22
N PHE A 13 -12.38 -18.79 -3.62
CA PHE A 13 -12.25 -18.46 -2.21
C PHE A 13 -12.43 -19.71 -1.36
N ASP A 14 -11.61 -19.81 -0.31
CA ASP A 14 -11.77 -20.84 0.70
C ASP A 14 -13.11 -20.61 1.44
N PRO A 15 -14.06 -21.57 1.42
CA PRO A 15 -15.31 -21.45 2.13
C PRO A 15 -15.11 -21.31 3.65
N GLU A 16 -14.03 -21.88 4.18
CA GLU A 16 -13.61 -21.77 5.59
C GLU A 16 -12.76 -20.51 5.86
N GLY A 17 -12.55 -19.67 4.85
CA GLY A 17 -11.79 -18.43 4.96
C GLY A 17 -12.39 -17.45 5.97
N SER A 18 -11.50 -16.71 6.65
CA SER A 18 -11.89 -15.71 7.65
C SER A 18 -12.92 -14.71 7.11
N PRO A 19 -13.95 -14.34 7.89
CA PRO A 19 -14.94 -13.32 7.49
C PRO A 19 -14.30 -12.01 7.01
N ALA A 20 -13.16 -11.62 7.59
CA ALA A 20 -12.42 -10.42 7.20
C ALA A 20 -11.94 -10.47 5.74
N VAL A 21 -11.55 -11.64 5.25
CA VAL A 21 -11.11 -11.84 3.86
C VAL A 21 -12.29 -11.69 2.90
N LYS A 22 -13.45 -12.26 3.27
CA LYS A 22 -14.68 -12.14 2.47
C LYS A 22 -15.14 -10.68 2.40
N GLU A 23 -15.11 -9.98 3.53
CA GLU A 23 -15.44 -8.56 3.60
C GLU A 23 -14.46 -7.68 2.81
N ALA A 24 -13.15 -7.95 2.87
CA ALA A 24 -12.15 -7.21 2.11
C ALA A 24 -12.37 -7.35 0.60
N PHE A 25 -12.74 -8.55 0.14
CA PHE A 25 -13.05 -8.80 -1.26
C PHE A 25 -14.30 -8.02 -1.71
N ILE A 26 -15.38 -8.07 -0.94
CA ILE A 26 -16.60 -7.30 -1.25
C ILE A 26 -16.30 -5.79 -1.25
N LYS A 27 -15.52 -5.30 -0.29
CA LYS A 27 -15.09 -3.90 -0.23
C LYS A 27 -14.30 -3.49 -1.48
N TYR A 28 -13.43 -4.38 -1.97
CA TYR A 28 -12.71 -4.15 -3.22
C TYR A 28 -13.65 -4.06 -4.42
N LEU A 29 -14.63 -4.97 -4.54
CA LEU A 29 -15.61 -4.94 -5.62
C LEU A 29 -16.43 -3.64 -5.64
N ILE A 30 -16.93 -3.20 -4.48
CA ILE A 30 -17.68 -1.94 -4.36
C ILE A 30 -16.81 -0.75 -4.77
N LYS A 31 -15.54 -0.74 -4.33
CA LYS A 31 -14.59 0.31 -4.71
C LYS A 31 -14.33 0.31 -6.22
N ALA A 32 -14.23 -0.87 -6.84
CA ALA A 32 -14.00 -0.99 -8.28
C ALA A 32 -15.22 -0.58 -9.11
N SER A 33 -16.44 -0.87 -8.63
CA SER A 33 -17.69 -0.56 -9.36
C SER A 33 -18.15 0.88 -9.19
N GLU A 34 -18.10 1.42 -7.96
CA GLU A 34 -18.68 2.73 -7.63
C GLU A 34 -17.60 3.79 -7.33
N GLY A 35 -16.34 3.40 -7.18
CA GLY A 35 -15.28 4.31 -6.74
C GLY A 35 -15.37 4.70 -5.26
N VAL A 36 -16.31 4.13 -4.51
CA VAL A 36 -16.59 4.50 -3.11
C VAL A 36 -15.84 3.57 -2.16
N ASN A 37 -15.21 4.15 -1.13
CA ASN A 37 -14.59 3.39 -0.05
C ASN A 37 -15.60 3.18 1.09
N VAL A 38 -15.96 1.92 1.35
CA VAL A 38 -16.95 1.55 2.37
C VAL A 38 -16.29 0.87 3.56
N LEU A 39 -16.76 1.17 4.76
CA LEU A 39 -16.32 0.50 5.99
C LEU A 39 -16.99 -0.87 6.14
N THR A 40 -16.20 -1.92 6.35
CA THR A 40 -16.74 -3.26 6.56
C THR A 40 -17.31 -3.42 7.98
N PRO A 41 -18.23 -4.37 8.21
CA PRO A 41 -18.73 -4.66 9.55
C PRO A 41 -17.63 -4.96 10.57
N THR A 42 -16.62 -5.75 10.20
CA THR A 42 -15.46 -6.04 11.07
C THR A 42 -14.63 -4.80 11.36
N GLU A 43 -14.43 -3.92 10.38
CA GLU A 43 -13.78 -2.63 10.61
C GLU A 43 -14.60 -1.78 11.60
N LYS A 44 -15.93 -1.74 11.45
CA LYS A 44 -16.81 -0.98 12.37
C LYS A 44 -16.75 -1.52 13.80
N THR A 45 -16.68 -2.82 14.01
CA THR A 45 -16.56 -3.38 15.36
C THR A 45 -15.20 -3.06 15.98
N LEU A 46 -14.12 -3.12 15.19
CA LEU A 46 -12.78 -2.74 15.64
C LEU A 46 -12.67 -1.24 15.96
N ILE A 47 -13.29 -0.37 15.16
CA ILE A 47 -13.35 1.09 15.44
C ILE A 47 -14.09 1.37 16.76
N LYS A 48 -15.17 0.65 17.01
CA LYS A 48 -15.93 0.77 18.27
C LYS A 48 -15.14 0.28 19.47
N ALA A 49 -14.38 -0.81 19.31
CA ALA A 49 -13.59 -1.39 20.38
C ALA A 49 -12.39 -0.50 20.74
N ASP A 50 -11.62 -0.05 19.75
CA ASP A 50 -10.41 0.75 19.94
C ASP A 50 -10.31 1.87 18.89
N PRO A 51 -10.91 3.05 19.15
CA PRO A 51 -10.91 4.14 18.18
C PRO A 51 -9.50 4.68 17.88
N ASN A 52 -8.54 4.56 18.81
CA ASN A 52 -7.17 5.09 18.65
C ASN A 52 -6.26 4.18 17.82
N LYS A 53 -6.64 2.93 17.58
CA LYS A 53 -5.81 1.96 16.85
C LYS A 53 -5.86 2.16 15.34
N ILE A 54 -6.91 2.82 14.85
CA ILE A 54 -7.19 2.94 13.42
C ILE A 54 -6.73 4.31 12.95
N LYS A 55 -5.47 4.37 12.50
CA LYS A 55 -4.93 5.54 11.82
C LYS A 55 -5.43 5.53 10.38
N VAL A 56 -6.42 6.36 10.08
CA VAL A 56 -6.77 6.68 8.69
C VAL A 56 -5.59 7.46 8.13
N LEU A 57 -4.71 6.78 7.40
CA LEU A 57 -3.63 7.44 6.68
C LEU A 57 -4.28 8.33 5.62
N PRO A 58 -4.05 9.65 5.63
CA PRO A 58 -4.56 10.51 4.56
C PRO A 58 -4.06 9.97 3.22
N VAL A 59 -4.98 9.78 2.28
CA VAL A 59 -4.67 9.40 0.90
C VAL A 59 -3.62 10.39 0.41
N ALA A 60 -2.46 9.85 0.04
CA ALA A 60 -1.23 10.58 -0.18
C ALA A 60 -1.35 11.65 -1.28
N HIS A 61 -1.88 12.82 -0.92
CA HIS A 61 -1.49 14.07 -1.56
C HIS A 61 -0.21 14.51 -0.85
N LYS A 62 0.95 14.18 -1.43
CA LYS A 62 2.30 14.49 -0.95
C LYS A 62 2.79 13.56 0.17
N ALA A 63 3.08 12.30 -0.15
CA ALA A 63 4.33 11.76 0.40
C ALA A 63 5.43 12.67 -0.17
N GLU A 64 6.03 13.52 0.67
CA GLU A 64 7.14 14.37 0.25
C GLU A 64 8.22 13.46 -0.32
N GLN A 65 8.41 13.54 -1.63
CA GLN A 65 9.46 12.80 -2.32
C GLN A 65 10.78 13.19 -1.66
N LEU A 66 11.38 12.25 -0.93
CA LEU A 66 12.70 12.44 -0.33
C LEU A 66 13.69 12.64 -1.48
N SER A 67 14.34 13.80 -1.51
CA SER A 67 15.43 14.08 -2.45
C SER A 67 16.75 13.93 -1.72
N PHE A 68 17.67 13.17 -2.32
CA PHE A 68 19.02 13.02 -1.81
C PHE A 68 19.94 13.95 -2.60
N GLY A 69 20.49 14.94 -1.91
CA GLY A 69 21.51 15.83 -2.48
C GLY A 69 22.85 15.10 -2.51
N PHE A 70 23.20 14.46 -3.62
CA PHE A 70 24.56 13.95 -3.83
C PHE A 70 25.50 15.14 -4.04
N HIS A 71 26.08 15.67 -2.97
CA HIS A 71 27.15 16.65 -3.06
C HIS A 71 28.46 15.94 -3.44
N ASN A 72 28.82 16.05 -4.72
CA ASN A 72 30.20 16.00 -5.22
C ASN A 72 31.06 14.77 -4.88
N GLU A 73 30.66 13.57 -5.32
CA GLU A 73 31.60 12.45 -5.50
C GLU A 73 32.14 12.33 -6.94
N THR A 74 32.02 13.38 -7.75
CA THR A 74 32.68 13.47 -9.06
C THR A 74 33.80 14.51 -9.03
N GLN A 75 34.67 14.46 -8.02
CA GLN A 75 35.99 15.10 -8.17
C GLN A 75 36.91 14.13 -8.92
N PRO A 76 37.18 14.33 -10.23
CA PRO A 76 38.32 13.66 -10.84
C PRO A 76 39.56 14.12 -10.07
N ARG A 77 40.27 13.18 -9.44
CA ARG A 77 41.60 13.45 -8.88
C ARG A 77 42.56 13.78 -10.02
N SER A 78 42.54 15.01 -10.50
CA SER A 78 43.63 15.54 -11.29
C SER A 78 44.60 16.22 -10.34
N ASN A 79 45.84 15.73 -10.28
CA ASN A 79 47.02 16.58 -10.15
C ASN A 79 48.26 15.82 -10.62
N PHE A 80 48.87 16.39 -11.67
CA PHE A 80 50.11 16.01 -12.31
C PHE A 80 51.31 16.03 -11.35
N SER A 81 52.30 15.15 -11.56
CA SER A 81 53.70 15.57 -11.56
C SER A 81 54.59 14.58 -12.31
N ARG A 82 55.19 15.07 -13.41
CA ARG A 82 56.23 14.40 -14.19
C ARG A 82 57.52 14.37 -13.37
N LYS A 83 58.18 13.22 -13.26
CA LYS A 83 59.65 13.11 -13.40
C LYS A 83 59.99 11.74 -13.99
N ALA A 84 60.33 11.74 -15.27
CA ALA A 84 61.06 10.63 -15.89
C ALA A 84 62.49 10.67 -15.36
N HIS A 85 62.92 9.61 -14.68
CA HIS A 85 64.32 9.41 -14.31
C HIS A 85 64.94 8.43 -15.31
N LYS A 86 66.04 8.89 -15.90
CA LYS A 86 66.97 8.09 -16.70
C LYS A 86 67.95 7.39 -15.76
#